data_AF-A0A349E402-F1
#
_entry.id   AF-A0A349E402-F1
#
_cell.length_a   1.000
_cell.length_b   1.000
_cell.length_c   1.000
_cell.angle_alpha   90.00
_cell.angle_beta   90.00
_cell.angle_gamma   90.00
#
_symmetry.space_group_name_H-M   'P 1'
#
loop_
_entity.id
_entity.type
_entity.pdbx_description
1 polymer ?
#
loop_
_entity_poly.entity_id
_entity_poly.type
_entity_poly.pdbx_seq_one_letter_code
_entity_poly.pdbx_strand_id
1 'polypeptide(L)'
;MRTQKLTFYIFNILIFVVQFAQAQNTKNLDLSTPYNTISTHIDNLQKDNYHPEISAQTLYRGGQYASLKKRKDLAIKLLKIMDARGLEVDYEKLPRNPKFEDTTASEANKKIYRLFPNELPDIAVQKVGSQWLYTKKTLDQIPSLYQNIGIVEKVIGQFPAWFESKILGMTIFHYLALVALLFISLLLHKFFSYFFRNLFTRLITKLGKGQRGQRVTELVQSIARPASLFFIFRLWIWLLPSFVFPLTFIAYTILFLKVSLPIYAMMIGVKVVDFVALYMGKLAEKTEGTMDDQLIPLLKRALTTFVYIIGFIFILEALNFNVQNIITGLSIGGLAFAFAAQDTIKNLFGSLTIFMDRPFQVGDWIVAGNINGTVEEVGFRSTRIRT
;
A
#
# COMPACT_ATOMS: atom_id res chain seq x y z
N MET A 1 21.06 27.39 -40.08
CA MET A 1 20.43 28.47 -39.28
C MET A 1 19.01 28.87 -39.74
N ARG A 2 18.34 28.12 -40.64
CA ARG A 2 16.97 28.41 -41.12
C ARG A 2 15.89 27.46 -40.57
N THR A 3 16.26 26.32 -39.99
CA THR A 3 15.33 25.30 -39.48
C THR A 3 14.88 25.54 -38.03
N GLN A 4 15.63 26.28 -37.21
CA GLN A 4 15.23 26.59 -35.82
C GLN A 4 14.20 27.73 -35.72
N LYS A 5 14.12 28.63 -36.72
CA LYS A 5 13.09 29.68 -36.73
C LYS A 5 11.71 29.12 -37.07
N LEU A 6 11.63 28.08 -37.92
CA LEU A 6 10.34 27.51 -38.34
C LEU A 6 9.65 26.73 -37.21
N THR A 7 10.40 25.99 -36.40
CA THR A 7 9.86 25.31 -35.20
C THR A 7 9.39 26.28 -34.13
N PHE A 8 10.05 27.45 -33.99
CA PHE A 8 9.63 28.50 -33.06
C PHE A 8 8.32 29.17 -33.49
N TYR A 9 8.11 29.42 -34.79
CA TYR A 9 6.84 29.96 -35.31
C TYR A 9 5.71 28.92 -35.27
N ILE A 10 5.97 27.64 -35.53
CA ILE A 10 4.95 26.58 -35.41
C ILE A 10 4.56 26.37 -33.94
N PHE A 11 5.50 26.47 -33.00
CA PHE A 11 5.23 26.40 -31.56
C PHE A 11 4.46 27.63 -31.05
N ASN A 12 4.76 28.83 -31.56
CA ASN A 12 4.00 30.04 -31.23
C ASN A 12 2.60 30.06 -31.88
N ILE A 13 2.43 29.50 -33.08
CA ILE A 13 1.10 29.34 -33.71
C ILE A 13 0.29 28.28 -32.97
N LEU A 14 0.89 27.20 -32.44
CA LEU A 14 0.18 26.26 -31.59
C LEU A 14 -0.26 26.89 -30.26
N ILE A 15 0.57 27.76 -29.68
CA ILE A 15 0.21 28.51 -28.45
C ILE A 15 -0.87 29.56 -28.73
N PHE A 16 -0.88 30.17 -29.92
CA PHE A 16 -1.90 31.14 -30.33
C PHE A 16 -3.25 30.48 -30.68
N VAL A 17 -3.23 29.28 -31.29
CA VAL A 17 -4.45 28.50 -31.60
C VAL A 17 -5.06 27.87 -30.36
N VAL A 18 -4.26 27.52 -29.34
CA VAL A 18 -4.76 27.08 -28.03
C VAL A 18 -5.39 28.24 -27.23
N GLN A 19 -4.99 29.49 -27.49
CA GLN A 19 -5.61 30.68 -26.88
C GLN A 19 -6.93 31.13 -27.54
N PHE A 20 -7.27 30.65 -28.73
CA PHE A 20 -8.49 31.06 -29.45
C PHE A 20 -9.66 30.04 -29.42
N ALA A 21 -9.52 28.93 -28.68
CA ALA A 21 -10.59 27.94 -28.50
C ALA A 21 -11.37 28.08 -27.18
N GLN A 22 -11.17 29.17 -26.43
CA GLN A 22 -12.06 29.53 -25.32
C GLN A 22 -13.04 30.59 -25.77
N ALA A 23 -14.05 30.16 -26.53
CA ALA A 23 -15.25 30.96 -26.71
C ALA A 23 -15.94 31.09 -25.34
N GLN A 24 -15.72 32.22 -24.67
CA GLN A 24 -16.50 32.65 -23.51
C GLN A 24 -17.96 32.81 -23.94
N ASN A 25 -18.72 31.74 -23.82
CA ASN A 25 -20.16 31.81 -23.80
C ASN A 25 -20.54 31.86 -22.33
N THR A 26 -20.85 33.04 -21.81
CA THR A 26 -21.48 33.21 -20.49
C THR A 26 -22.77 32.39 -20.48
N LYS A 27 -22.71 31.14 -20.00
CA LYS A 27 -23.88 30.29 -19.88
C LYS A 27 -24.76 30.87 -18.77
N ASN A 28 -25.86 31.50 -19.20
CA ASN A 28 -26.97 31.89 -18.35
C ASN A 28 -27.46 30.68 -17.51
N LEU A 29 -28.09 30.95 -16.37
CA LEU A 29 -28.69 29.94 -15.50
C LEU A 29 -29.61 29.00 -16.31
N ASP A 30 -29.16 27.77 -16.55
CA ASP A 30 -29.95 26.74 -17.21
C ASP A 30 -29.98 25.48 -16.36
N LEU A 31 -31.18 25.13 -15.90
CA LEU A 31 -31.45 23.97 -15.04
C LEU A 31 -32.38 22.96 -15.74
N SER A 32 -32.52 23.05 -17.06
CA SER A 32 -33.47 22.23 -17.83
C SER A 32 -33.08 20.75 -17.91
N THR A 33 -31.79 20.44 -17.81
CA THR A 33 -31.23 19.09 -17.96
C THR A 33 -30.19 18.80 -16.88
N PRO A 34 -29.86 17.51 -16.63
CA PRO A 34 -28.72 17.16 -15.79
C PRO A 34 -27.42 17.81 -16.27
N TYR A 35 -27.15 17.75 -17.58
CA TYR A 35 -25.99 18.40 -18.20
C TYR A 35 -25.94 19.91 -17.91
N ASN A 36 -27.04 20.64 -18.13
CA ASN A 36 -27.09 22.09 -17.94
C ASN A 36 -26.93 22.47 -16.46
N THR A 37 -27.50 21.68 -15.55
CA THR A 37 -27.39 21.91 -14.10
C THR A 37 -25.95 21.75 -13.62
N ILE A 38 -25.28 20.66 -14.03
CA ILE A 38 -23.92 20.35 -13.60
C ILE A 38 -22.92 21.32 -14.23
N SER A 39 -23.07 21.62 -15.53
CA SER A 39 -22.24 22.64 -16.19
C SER A 39 -22.46 24.02 -15.59
N THR A 40 -23.69 24.44 -15.32
CA THR A 40 -23.97 25.71 -14.63
C THR A 40 -23.30 25.77 -13.25
N HIS A 41 -23.24 24.66 -12.50
CA HIS A 41 -22.56 24.62 -11.21
C HIS A 41 -21.05 24.82 -11.34
N ILE A 42 -20.41 24.04 -12.22
CA ILE A 42 -18.94 23.96 -12.34
C ILE A 42 -18.38 25.16 -13.11
N ASP A 43 -19.00 25.52 -14.22
CA ASP A 43 -18.51 26.54 -15.14
C ASP A 43 -18.55 27.95 -14.50
N ASN A 44 -19.48 28.18 -13.56
CA ASN A 44 -19.61 29.44 -12.80
C ASN A 44 -18.77 29.48 -11.51
N LEU A 45 -17.93 28.48 -11.26
CA LEU A 45 -16.95 28.48 -10.18
C LEU A 45 -15.50 28.40 -10.70
N GLN A 46 -15.30 28.47 -12.03
CA GLN A 46 -13.98 28.50 -12.64
C GLN A 46 -13.29 29.85 -12.39
N LYS A 47 -11.95 29.87 -12.45
CA LYS A 47 -11.15 31.10 -12.22
C LYS A 47 -11.52 32.24 -13.17
N ASP A 48 -11.80 31.90 -14.44
CA ASP A 48 -12.12 32.88 -15.48
C ASP A 48 -13.61 33.26 -15.53
N ASN A 49 -14.46 32.58 -14.76
CA ASN A 49 -15.91 32.78 -14.71
C ASN A 49 -16.46 32.44 -13.31
N TYR A 50 -16.29 33.38 -12.37
CA TYR A 50 -16.54 33.15 -10.94
C TYR A 50 -17.82 33.85 -10.46
N HIS A 51 -18.96 33.15 -10.59
CA HIS A 51 -20.30 33.57 -10.20
C HIS A 51 -20.95 32.57 -9.23
N PRO A 52 -20.47 32.49 -7.97
CA PRO A 52 -20.95 31.49 -7.00
C PRO A 52 -22.44 31.61 -6.67
N GLU A 53 -23.05 32.78 -6.86
CA GLU A 53 -24.50 32.98 -6.77
C GLU A 53 -25.30 32.21 -7.83
N ILE A 54 -24.77 32.07 -9.06
CA ILE A 54 -25.39 31.29 -10.13
C ILE A 54 -25.24 29.80 -9.82
N SER A 55 -24.04 29.36 -9.44
CA SER A 55 -23.78 27.97 -9.02
C SER A 55 -24.64 27.55 -7.84
N ALA A 56 -24.89 28.43 -6.87
CA ALA A 56 -25.77 28.17 -5.73
C ALA A 56 -27.23 27.91 -6.13
N GLN A 57 -27.66 28.34 -7.32
CA GLN A 57 -29.02 28.11 -7.81
C GLN A 57 -29.27 26.66 -8.26
N THR A 58 -28.21 25.91 -8.53
CA THR A 58 -28.26 24.49 -8.92
C THR A 58 -28.56 23.56 -7.74
N LEU A 59 -28.48 24.07 -6.50
CA LEU A 59 -28.67 23.30 -5.27
C LEU A 59 -30.13 23.30 -4.81
N TYR A 60 -30.55 22.24 -4.11
CA TYR A 60 -31.86 22.15 -3.47
C TYR A 60 -32.14 23.35 -2.54
N ARG A 61 -33.37 23.88 -2.59
CA ARG A 61 -33.74 25.17 -1.98
C ARG A 61 -34.65 25.06 -0.75
N GLY A 62 -35.05 23.85 -0.35
CA GLY A 62 -36.01 23.64 0.73
C GLY A 62 -35.40 23.64 2.14
N GLY A 63 -36.23 23.96 3.14
CA GLY A 63 -35.91 23.85 4.56
C GLY A 63 -34.67 24.63 4.96
N GLN A 64 -33.69 23.95 5.58
CA GLN A 64 -32.44 24.55 6.05
C GLN A 64 -31.51 25.08 4.95
N TYR A 65 -31.85 24.91 3.68
CA TYR A 65 -31.08 25.35 2.51
C TYR A 65 -31.71 26.53 1.76
N ALA A 66 -32.72 27.18 2.34
CA ALA A 66 -33.36 28.36 1.75
C ALA A 66 -32.37 29.52 1.54
N SER A 67 -31.46 29.73 2.48
CA SER A 67 -30.47 30.82 2.44
C SER A 67 -29.50 30.68 1.26
N LEU A 68 -29.45 31.71 0.41
CA LEU A 68 -28.50 31.79 -0.70
C LEU A 68 -27.04 31.74 -0.20
N LYS A 69 -26.74 32.41 0.92
CA LYS A 69 -25.38 32.41 1.51
C LYS A 69 -24.91 30.99 1.84
N LYS A 70 -25.78 30.18 2.44
CA LYS A 70 -25.47 28.77 2.76
C LYS A 70 -25.28 27.93 1.49
N ARG A 71 -26.12 28.14 0.46
CA ARG A 71 -25.97 27.46 -0.82
C ARG A 71 -24.69 27.84 -1.57
N LYS A 72 -24.26 29.12 -1.53
CA LYS A 72 -22.97 29.56 -2.09
C LYS A 72 -21.81 28.80 -1.47
N ASP A 73 -21.77 28.73 -0.14
CA ASP A 73 -20.74 27.97 0.59
C ASP A 73 -20.74 26.48 0.23
N LEU A 74 -21.93 25.86 0.16
CA LEU A 74 -22.05 24.45 -0.21
C LEU A 74 -21.64 24.16 -1.67
N ALA A 75 -21.98 25.05 -2.62
CA ALA A 75 -21.57 24.89 -4.02
C ALA A 75 -20.04 24.91 -4.16
N ILE A 76 -19.40 25.89 -3.52
CA ILE A 76 -17.93 26.00 -3.51
C ILE A 76 -17.30 24.76 -2.87
N LYS A 77 -17.83 24.30 -1.72
CA LYS A 77 -17.33 23.09 -1.04
C LYS A 77 -17.51 21.84 -1.91
N LEU A 78 -18.63 21.71 -2.62
CA LEU A 78 -18.88 20.58 -3.49
C LEU A 78 -17.85 20.51 -4.62
N LEU A 79 -17.55 21.63 -5.27
CA LEU A 79 -16.50 21.68 -6.29
C LEU A 79 -15.14 21.28 -5.69
N LYS A 80 -14.78 21.83 -4.54
CA LYS A 80 -13.54 21.48 -3.82
C LYS A 80 -13.44 19.99 -3.49
N ILE A 81 -14.53 19.36 -3.02
CA ILE A 81 -14.57 17.91 -2.80
C ILE A 81 -14.27 17.13 -4.07
N MET A 82 -14.80 17.57 -5.21
CA MET A 82 -14.58 16.92 -6.50
C MET A 82 -13.13 17.08 -6.97
N ASP A 83 -12.61 18.31 -6.92
CA ASP A 83 -11.23 18.64 -7.28
C ASP A 83 -10.23 17.88 -6.39
N ALA A 84 -10.45 17.89 -5.08
CA ALA A 84 -9.64 17.18 -4.10
C ALA A 84 -9.84 15.66 -4.10
N ARG A 85 -10.67 15.11 -4.98
CA ARG A 85 -10.72 13.66 -5.23
C ARG A 85 -10.25 13.32 -6.65
N GLY A 86 -9.81 14.33 -7.43
CA GLY A 86 -9.48 14.17 -8.84
C GLY A 86 -10.68 13.72 -9.68
N LEU A 87 -11.89 14.04 -9.25
CA LEU A 87 -13.13 13.65 -9.93
C LEU A 87 -13.49 14.70 -10.97
N GLU A 88 -13.01 14.49 -12.20
CA GLU A 88 -13.37 15.32 -13.34
C GLU A 88 -14.73 14.88 -13.92
N VAL A 89 -15.57 15.86 -14.26
CA VAL A 89 -16.88 15.57 -14.87
C VAL A 89 -16.70 15.25 -16.34
N ASP A 90 -17.08 14.04 -16.71
CA ASP A 90 -17.17 13.61 -18.09
C ASP A 90 -18.45 14.17 -18.73
N TYR A 91 -18.33 15.36 -19.33
CA TYR A 91 -19.43 16.08 -19.97
C TYR A 91 -20.08 15.31 -21.14
N GLU A 92 -19.40 14.32 -21.73
CA GLU A 92 -19.95 13.50 -22.82
C GLU A 92 -20.97 12.48 -22.31
N LYS A 93 -20.77 11.98 -21.08
CA LYS A 93 -21.68 11.01 -20.43
C LYS A 93 -22.90 11.65 -19.77
N LEU A 94 -22.95 12.98 -19.68
CA LEU A 94 -24.03 13.69 -19.01
C LEU A 94 -25.31 13.71 -19.87
N PRO A 95 -26.47 13.32 -19.32
CA PRO A 95 -27.73 13.38 -20.04
C PRO A 95 -28.13 14.80 -20.42
N ARG A 96 -28.43 15.00 -21.70
CA ARG A 96 -28.97 16.26 -22.26
C ARG A 96 -30.49 16.26 -22.40
N ASN A 97 -31.16 15.18 -22.01
CA ASN A 97 -32.63 15.08 -22.09
C ASN A 97 -33.28 15.63 -20.80
N PRO A 98 -34.20 16.61 -20.87
CA PRO A 98 -34.94 17.12 -19.72
C PRO A 98 -35.82 16.08 -19.00
N LYS A 99 -36.21 15.02 -19.70
CA LYS A 99 -37.00 13.88 -19.19
C LYS A 99 -36.14 12.64 -18.94
N PHE A 100 -34.88 12.84 -18.53
CA PHE A 100 -34.02 11.71 -18.16
C PHE A 100 -34.69 10.82 -17.10
N GLU A 101 -34.68 9.52 -17.37
CA GLU A 101 -35.12 8.47 -16.45
C GLU A 101 -34.08 7.35 -16.40
N ASP A 102 -33.61 7.02 -15.21
CA ASP A 102 -32.73 5.89 -14.95
C ASP A 102 -33.54 4.60 -14.97
N THR A 103 -33.45 3.86 -16.08
CA THR A 103 -34.18 2.61 -16.30
C THR A 103 -33.72 1.46 -15.40
N THR A 104 -32.59 1.62 -14.71
CA THR A 104 -32.01 0.60 -13.82
C THR A 104 -32.31 0.83 -12.34
N ALA A 105 -32.92 1.99 -12.01
CA ALA A 105 -33.23 2.37 -10.64
C ALA A 105 -34.65 2.00 -10.21
N SER A 106 -34.85 1.79 -8.91
CA SER A 106 -36.17 1.69 -8.28
C SER A 106 -37.06 2.89 -8.63
N GLU A 107 -38.38 2.73 -8.67
CA GLU A 107 -39.37 3.76 -9.06
C GLU A 107 -39.14 5.13 -8.39
N ALA A 108 -38.74 5.12 -7.11
CA ALA A 108 -38.44 6.34 -6.35
C ALA A 108 -37.17 7.08 -6.79
N ASN A 109 -36.27 6.40 -7.50
CA ASN A 109 -34.95 6.89 -7.91
C ASN A 109 -34.80 7.07 -9.42
N LYS A 110 -35.84 6.77 -10.22
CA LYS A 110 -35.80 6.90 -11.69
C LYS A 110 -35.47 8.32 -12.16
N LYS A 111 -35.80 9.36 -11.39
CA LYS A 111 -35.56 10.77 -11.76
C LYS A 111 -34.30 11.36 -11.12
N ILE A 112 -33.31 10.51 -10.83
CA ILE A 112 -32.04 10.89 -10.19
C ILE A 112 -30.88 10.48 -11.09
N TYR A 113 -29.99 11.43 -11.38
CA TYR A 113 -28.73 11.18 -12.07
C TYR A 113 -27.57 11.31 -11.09
N ARG A 114 -26.73 10.28 -10.97
CA ARG A 114 -25.55 10.24 -10.09
C ARG A 114 -24.30 10.59 -10.90
N LEU A 115 -23.53 11.58 -10.44
CA LEU A 115 -22.32 12.03 -11.16
C LEU A 115 -21.20 10.99 -11.08
N PHE A 116 -20.96 10.44 -9.88
CA PHE A 116 -19.84 9.54 -9.60
C PHE A 116 -20.37 8.32 -8.83
N PRO A 117 -21.04 7.38 -9.49
CA PRO A 117 -21.74 6.28 -8.81
C PRO A 117 -20.82 5.38 -7.99
N ASN A 118 -19.52 5.29 -8.34
CA ASN A 118 -18.56 4.44 -7.64
C ASN A 118 -17.82 5.19 -6.51
N GLU A 119 -17.56 6.49 -6.70
CA GLU A 119 -16.70 7.29 -5.83
C GLU A 119 -17.48 8.17 -4.85
N LEU A 120 -18.63 8.69 -5.28
CA LEU A 120 -19.52 9.58 -4.54
C LEU A 120 -21.00 9.28 -4.88
N PRO A 121 -21.56 8.12 -4.44
CA PRO A 121 -22.89 7.66 -4.85
C PRO A 121 -24.04 8.59 -4.44
N ASP A 122 -23.81 9.42 -3.42
CA ASP A 122 -24.79 10.38 -2.89
C ASP A 122 -24.73 11.76 -3.56
N ILE A 123 -23.78 11.99 -4.46
CA ILE A 123 -23.68 13.22 -5.25
C ILE A 123 -24.49 13.04 -6.53
N ALA A 124 -25.69 13.61 -6.52
CA ALA A 124 -26.68 13.39 -7.55
C ALA A 124 -27.56 14.62 -7.77
N VAL A 125 -28.10 14.73 -8.97
CA VAL A 125 -29.12 15.72 -9.35
C VAL A 125 -30.46 15.02 -9.55
N GLN A 126 -31.54 15.68 -9.16
CA GLN A 126 -32.92 15.20 -9.31
C GLN A 126 -33.80 16.25 -9.96
N LYS A 127 -34.87 15.80 -10.60
CA LYS A 127 -35.89 16.70 -11.16
C LYS A 127 -36.87 17.16 -10.09
N VAL A 128 -36.97 18.47 -9.89
CA VAL A 128 -37.93 19.14 -9.00
C VAL A 128 -38.75 20.13 -9.83
N GLY A 129 -40.00 19.77 -10.11
CA GLY A 129 -40.83 20.54 -11.05
C GLY A 129 -40.25 20.53 -12.47
N SER A 130 -39.96 21.72 -13.01
CA SER A 130 -39.34 21.89 -14.34
C SER A 130 -37.81 21.97 -14.31
N GLN A 131 -37.18 21.95 -13.13
CA GLN A 131 -35.74 22.18 -12.96
C GLN A 131 -35.03 20.94 -12.39
N TRP A 132 -33.80 20.74 -12.81
CA TRP A 132 -32.87 19.78 -12.22
C TRP A 132 -32.04 20.48 -11.15
N LEU A 133 -31.93 19.86 -9.98
CA LEU A 133 -31.20 20.41 -8.83
C LEU A 133 -30.44 19.30 -8.12
N TYR A 134 -29.29 19.62 -7.51
CA TYR A 134 -28.63 18.70 -6.60
C TYR A 134 -29.56 18.29 -5.46
N THR A 135 -29.57 17.00 -5.14
CA THR A 135 -30.51 16.43 -4.16
C THR A 135 -30.26 16.97 -2.75
N LYS A 136 -31.28 16.95 -1.89
CA LYS A 136 -31.10 17.23 -0.46
C LYS A 136 -30.02 16.33 0.16
N LYS A 137 -29.99 15.04 -0.21
CA LYS A 137 -29.01 14.07 0.26
C LYS A 137 -27.57 14.49 -0.08
N THR A 138 -27.36 15.00 -1.29
CA THR A 138 -26.08 15.59 -1.72
C THR A 138 -25.67 16.72 -0.79
N LEU A 139 -26.57 17.67 -0.51
CA LEU A 139 -26.26 18.81 0.36
C LEU A 139 -25.96 18.38 1.80
N ASP A 140 -26.69 17.40 2.33
CA ASP A 140 -26.49 16.87 3.69
C ASP A 140 -25.11 16.19 3.85
N GLN A 141 -24.53 15.64 2.77
CA GLN A 141 -23.22 14.98 2.75
C GLN A 141 -22.03 15.93 2.56
N ILE A 142 -22.22 17.13 2.01
CA ILE A 142 -21.11 18.06 1.73
C ILE A 142 -20.27 18.37 2.99
N PRO A 143 -20.85 18.67 4.17
CA PRO A 143 -20.05 19.00 5.35
C PRO A 143 -19.12 17.86 5.80
N SER A 144 -19.59 16.61 5.79
CA SER A 144 -18.80 15.45 6.20
C SER A 144 -17.73 15.11 5.15
N LEU A 145 -18.06 15.21 3.87
CA LEU A 145 -17.11 15.01 2.77
C LEU A 145 -16.02 16.07 2.78
N TYR A 146 -16.36 17.34 3.04
CA TYR A 146 -15.42 18.46 3.06
C TYR A 146 -14.43 18.37 4.23
N GLN A 147 -14.88 17.94 5.41
CA GLN A 147 -13.98 17.78 6.57
C GLN A 147 -12.91 16.69 6.36
N ASN A 148 -13.22 15.71 5.52
CA ASN A 148 -12.33 14.59 5.18
C ASN A 148 -11.44 14.86 3.97
N ILE A 149 -11.50 16.05 3.37
CA ILE A 149 -10.50 16.45 2.38
C ILE A 149 -9.16 16.57 3.13
N GLY A 150 -8.13 15.90 2.59
CA GLY A 150 -6.82 15.76 3.23
C GLY A 150 -6.18 17.09 3.64
N ILE A 151 -5.16 17.01 4.50
CA ILE A 151 -4.40 18.16 5.02
C ILE A 151 -3.98 19.13 3.90
N VAL A 152 -3.70 18.58 2.71
CA VAL A 152 -3.28 19.33 1.53
C VAL A 152 -4.23 20.46 1.15
N GLU A 153 -5.54 20.28 1.08
CA GLU A 153 -6.43 21.37 0.64
C GLU A 153 -6.56 22.49 1.68
N LYS A 154 -6.39 22.15 2.98
CA LYS A 154 -6.31 23.14 4.07
C LYS A 154 -5.05 24.00 3.99
N VAL A 155 -3.97 23.48 3.40
CA VAL A 155 -2.67 24.16 3.27
C VAL A 155 -2.50 24.80 1.88
N ILE A 156 -3.08 24.24 0.80
CA ILE A 156 -3.03 24.80 -0.57
C ILE A 156 -3.52 26.25 -0.59
N GLY A 157 -4.57 26.60 0.17
CA GLY A 157 -5.08 27.96 0.24
C GLY A 157 -4.12 29.00 0.83
N GLN A 158 -3.00 28.57 1.43
CA GLN A 158 -1.93 29.45 1.93
C GLN A 158 -0.78 29.61 0.93
N PHE A 159 -0.75 28.82 -0.13
CA PHE A 159 0.33 28.84 -1.12
C PHE A 159 0.01 29.80 -2.28
N PRO A 160 1.04 30.38 -2.93
CA PRO A 160 0.86 31.23 -4.11
C PRO A 160 0.07 30.54 -5.24
N ALA A 161 -0.70 31.31 -6.01
CA ALA A 161 -1.58 30.79 -7.08
C ALA A 161 -0.88 29.93 -8.15
N TRP A 162 0.43 30.05 -8.32
CA TRP A 162 1.20 29.20 -9.25
C TRP A 162 1.26 27.72 -8.80
N PHE A 163 1.06 27.41 -7.52
CA PHE A 163 1.02 26.02 -7.02
C PHE A 163 -0.12 25.19 -7.61
N GLU A 164 -1.22 25.86 -8.00
CA GLU A 164 -2.40 25.24 -8.60
C GLU A 164 -2.27 25.10 -10.13
N SER A 165 -1.24 25.69 -10.74
CA SER A 165 -1.05 25.56 -12.18
C SER A 165 -0.78 24.09 -12.54
N LYS A 166 -1.45 23.62 -13.59
CA LYS A 166 -1.33 22.24 -14.07
C LYS A 166 -0.23 22.16 -15.12
N ILE A 167 0.70 21.22 -14.93
CA ILE A 167 1.72 20.83 -15.91
C ILE A 167 1.54 19.32 -16.13
N LEU A 168 1.41 18.86 -17.38
CA LEU A 168 1.26 17.44 -17.72
C LEU A 168 0.14 16.71 -16.92
N GLY A 169 -0.96 17.41 -16.66
CA GLY A 169 -2.13 16.84 -15.96
C GLY A 169 -2.03 16.79 -14.43
N MET A 170 -0.91 17.21 -13.82
CA MET A 170 -0.77 17.33 -12.36
C MET A 170 -0.45 18.76 -11.94
N THR A 171 -0.84 19.17 -10.73
CA THR A 171 -0.50 20.52 -10.22
C THR A 171 0.98 20.59 -9.82
N ILE A 172 1.59 21.79 -9.87
CA ILE A 172 2.98 22.01 -9.43
C ILE A 172 3.22 21.51 -7.99
N PHE A 173 2.23 21.65 -7.11
CA PHE A 173 2.29 21.12 -5.75
C PHE A 173 2.63 19.62 -5.72
N HIS A 174 2.05 18.80 -6.60
CA HIS A 174 2.31 17.36 -6.64
C HIS A 174 3.78 17.05 -6.99
N TYR A 175 4.38 17.78 -7.92
CA TYR A 175 5.79 17.62 -8.27
C TYR A 175 6.70 18.02 -7.11
N LEU A 176 6.40 19.15 -6.47
CA LEU A 176 7.14 19.58 -5.27
C LEU A 176 7.00 18.58 -4.13
N ALA A 177 5.80 18.02 -3.93
CA ALA A 177 5.57 16.96 -2.98
C ALA A 177 6.45 15.74 -3.30
N LEU A 178 6.49 15.25 -4.54
CA LEU A 178 7.36 14.13 -4.92
C LEU A 178 8.84 14.39 -4.63
N VAL A 179 9.34 15.58 -4.95
CA VAL A 179 10.73 15.98 -4.65
C VAL A 179 10.97 16.01 -3.12
N ALA A 180 10.03 16.57 -2.36
CA ALA A 180 10.10 16.59 -0.91
C ALA A 180 10.07 15.18 -0.30
N LEU A 181 9.18 14.30 -0.79
CA LEU A 181 9.08 12.90 -0.37
C LEU A 181 10.39 12.15 -0.68
N LEU A 182 11.02 12.39 -1.83
CA LEU A 182 12.31 11.81 -2.18
C LEU A 182 13.42 12.31 -1.24
N PHE A 183 13.46 13.62 -0.98
CA PHE A 183 14.44 14.20 -0.05
C PHE A 183 14.26 13.65 1.38
N ILE A 184 13.03 13.60 1.88
CA ILE A 184 12.69 13.02 3.17
C ILE A 184 13.05 11.53 3.19
N SER A 185 12.85 10.78 2.10
CA SER A 185 13.26 9.37 2.00
C SER A 185 14.76 9.20 2.23
N LEU A 186 15.59 10.07 1.64
CA LEU A 186 17.05 10.02 1.81
C LEU A 186 17.46 10.31 3.26
N LEU A 187 16.82 11.31 3.88
CA LEU A 187 17.06 11.65 5.29
C LEU A 187 16.63 10.51 6.22
N LEU A 188 15.43 9.97 6.01
CA LEU A 188 14.92 8.83 6.76
C LEU A 188 15.78 7.59 6.53
N HIS A 189 16.30 7.35 5.33
CA HIS A 189 17.20 6.24 5.06
C HIS A 189 18.49 6.36 5.87
N LYS A 190 19.10 7.54 5.91
CA LYS A 190 20.29 7.80 6.73
C LYS A 190 19.98 7.64 8.22
N PHE A 191 18.83 8.16 8.68
CA PHE A 191 18.39 8.03 10.07
C PHE A 191 18.13 6.56 10.47
N PHE A 192 17.28 5.86 9.73
CA PHE A 192 16.92 4.48 10.02
C PHE A 192 18.10 3.52 9.85
N SER A 193 18.94 3.69 8.83
CA SER A 193 20.14 2.86 8.69
C SER A 193 21.11 3.04 9.85
N TYR A 194 21.29 4.28 10.34
CA TYR A 194 22.05 4.57 11.55
C TYR A 194 21.38 3.93 12.79
N PHE A 195 20.08 4.14 12.96
CA PHE A 195 19.30 3.61 14.07
C PHE A 195 19.35 2.08 14.13
N PHE A 196 19.01 1.39 13.03
CA PHE A 196 19.02 -0.07 12.97
C PHE A 196 20.42 -0.63 13.13
N ARG A 197 21.44 0.00 12.54
CA ARG A 197 22.84 -0.41 12.77
C ARG A 197 23.19 -0.33 14.25
N ASN A 198 22.86 0.76 14.92
CA ASN A 198 23.14 0.94 16.34
C ASN A 198 22.30 0.00 17.22
N LEU A 199 21.05 -0.29 16.83
CA LEU A 199 20.18 -1.22 17.54
C LEU A 199 20.70 -2.65 17.43
N PHE A 200 20.94 -3.14 16.20
CA PHE A 200 21.39 -4.50 15.95
C PHE A 200 22.81 -4.74 16.46
N THR A 201 23.72 -3.78 16.35
CA THR A 201 25.05 -3.92 16.99
C THR A 201 24.91 -4.12 18.49
N ARG A 202 24.10 -3.32 19.20
CA ARG A 202 23.86 -3.49 20.64
C ARG A 202 23.27 -4.87 20.97
N LEU A 203 22.27 -5.32 20.22
CA LEU A 203 21.64 -6.63 20.43
C LEU A 203 22.63 -7.77 20.26
N ILE A 204 23.43 -7.74 19.19
CA ILE A 204 24.41 -8.80 18.90
C ILE A 204 25.55 -8.78 19.93
N THR A 205 26.04 -7.61 20.34
CA THR A 205 27.10 -7.53 21.36
C THR A 205 26.67 -7.98 22.75
N LYS A 206 25.36 -7.88 23.08
CA LYS A 206 24.82 -8.44 24.33
C LYS A 206 24.74 -9.96 24.30
N LEU A 207 24.39 -10.53 23.15
CA LEU A 207 24.25 -11.99 22.97
C LEU A 207 25.60 -12.68 22.76
N GLY A 208 26.56 -12.01 22.12
CA GLY A 208 27.93 -12.50 21.96
C GLY A 208 28.91 -11.63 22.74
N LYS A 209 29.35 -12.10 23.92
CA LYS A 209 30.45 -11.48 24.68
C LYS A 209 31.68 -11.31 23.76
N GLY A 210 31.89 -10.11 23.22
CA GLY A 210 33.21 -9.63 22.78
C GLY A 210 33.55 -9.56 21.29
N GLN A 211 32.73 -9.98 20.32
CA GLN A 211 33.18 -9.93 18.91
C GLN A 211 32.86 -8.62 18.18
N ARG A 212 33.75 -7.63 18.34
CA ARG A 212 33.94 -6.53 17.37
C ARG A 212 34.72 -7.03 16.14
N GLY A 213 34.12 -7.92 15.35
CA GLY A 213 34.71 -8.41 14.10
C GLY A 213 34.07 -7.78 12.85
N GLN A 214 34.83 -7.67 11.75
CA GLN A 214 34.34 -7.19 10.45
C GLN A 214 33.07 -7.94 10.00
N ARG A 215 33.04 -9.28 10.13
CA ARG A 215 31.88 -10.12 9.77
C ARG A 215 30.58 -9.74 10.48
N VAL A 216 30.62 -9.39 11.77
CA VAL A 216 29.40 -8.98 12.52
C VAL A 216 28.90 -7.62 12.02
N THR A 217 29.82 -6.72 11.71
CA THR A 217 29.49 -5.38 11.21
C THR A 217 28.89 -5.45 9.80
N GLU A 218 29.43 -6.32 8.93
CA GLU A 218 28.90 -6.59 7.59
C GLU A 218 27.48 -7.17 7.63
N LEU A 219 27.21 -8.12 8.53
CA LEU A 219 25.86 -8.69 8.71
C LEU A 219 24.86 -7.65 9.20
N VAL A 220 25.25 -6.84 10.20
CA VAL A 220 24.39 -5.77 10.70
C VAL A 220 24.07 -4.75 9.60
N GLN A 221 25.07 -4.33 8.83
CA GLN A 221 24.84 -3.39 7.73
C GLN A 221 23.95 -3.99 6.63
N SER A 222 24.10 -5.29 6.37
CA SER A 222 23.29 -6.03 5.39
C SER A 222 21.82 -6.15 5.81
N ILE A 223 21.51 -6.13 7.11
CA ILE A 223 20.13 -6.11 7.64
C ILE A 223 19.59 -4.67 7.72
N ALA A 224 20.41 -3.73 8.19
CA ALA A 224 19.99 -2.36 8.45
C ALA A 224 19.52 -1.61 7.19
N ARG A 225 20.15 -1.86 6.04
CA ARG A 225 19.77 -1.20 4.77
C ARG A 225 18.39 -1.66 4.29
N PRO A 226 18.10 -2.96 4.06
CA PRO A 226 16.74 -3.40 3.72
C PRO A 226 15.70 -3.05 4.79
N ALA A 227 16.05 -3.13 6.08
CA ALA A 227 15.16 -2.72 7.16
C ALA A 227 14.77 -1.25 7.04
N SER A 228 15.73 -0.35 6.80
CA SER A 228 15.42 1.08 6.60
C SER A 228 14.44 1.30 5.46
N LEU A 229 14.61 0.64 4.31
CA LEU A 229 13.72 0.76 3.16
C LEU A 229 12.34 0.18 3.46
N PHE A 230 12.26 -0.96 4.16
CA PHE A 230 11.01 -1.54 4.60
C PHE A 230 10.17 -0.54 5.43
N PHE A 231 10.77 0.09 6.43
CA PHE A 231 10.07 1.08 7.28
C PHE A 231 9.70 2.35 6.53
N ILE A 232 10.57 2.84 5.64
CA ILE A 232 10.29 4.02 4.80
C ILE A 232 9.11 3.76 3.86
N PHE A 233 9.11 2.62 3.17
CA PHE A 233 8.03 2.26 2.26
C PHE A 233 6.72 2.02 3.00
N ARG A 234 6.78 1.42 4.19
CA ARG A 234 5.62 1.27 5.07
C ARG A 234 5.04 2.63 5.48
N LEU A 235 5.90 3.60 5.79
CA LEU A 235 5.51 4.98 6.10
C LEU A 235 4.89 5.65 4.87
N TRP A 236 5.46 5.48 3.67
CA TRP A 236 4.90 6.06 2.44
C TRP A 236 3.53 5.51 2.08
N ILE A 237 3.27 4.22 2.26
CA ILE A 237 1.93 3.64 2.05
C ILE A 237 0.89 4.34 2.94
N TRP A 238 1.26 4.66 4.17
CA TRP A 238 0.38 5.36 5.11
C TRP A 238 0.22 6.86 4.77
N LEU A 239 1.29 7.51 4.30
CA LEU A 239 1.31 8.96 4.10
C LEU A 239 0.82 9.41 2.70
N LEU A 240 1.09 8.65 1.64
CA LEU A 240 0.75 9.03 0.26
C LEU A 240 -0.73 9.40 0.03
N PRO A 241 -1.72 8.69 0.59
CA PRO A 241 -3.13 9.06 0.43
C PRO A 241 -3.46 10.48 0.93
N SER A 242 -2.67 11.03 1.86
CA SER A 242 -2.87 12.39 2.37
C SER A 242 -2.50 13.48 1.37
N PHE A 243 -1.71 13.15 0.34
CA PHE A 243 -1.22 14.13 -0.64
C PHE A 243 -2.16 14.41 -1.80
N VAL A 244 -3.25 13.63 -1.93
CA VAL A 244 -4.30 13.86 -2.94
C VAL A 244 -3.78 13.81 -4.38
N PHE A 245 -2.83 12.93 -4.67
CA PHE A 245 -2.39 12.68 -6.05
C PHE A 245 -3.53 12.12 -6.94
N PRO A 246 -3.39 12.17 -8.27
CA PRO A 246 -4.34 11.53 -9.19
C PRO A 246 -4.56 10.05 -8.86
N LEU A 247 -5.80 9.58 -8.95
CA LEU A 247 -6.21 8.23 -8.51
C LEU A 247 -5.38 7.11 -9.18
N THR A 248 -5.12 7.23 -10.47
CA THR A 248 -4.30 6.26 -11.24
C THR A 248 -2.86 6.24 -10.71
N PHE A 249 -2.25 7.41 -10.49
CA PHE A 249 -0.91 7.52 -9.93
C PHE A 249 -0.81 6.92 -8.53
N ILE A 250 -1.78 7.21 -7.66
CA ILE A 250 -1.84 6.63 -6.31
C ILE A 250 -1.93 5.11 -6.38
N ALA A 251 -2.83 4.57 -7.21
CA ALA A 251 -3.05 3.13 -7.31
C ALA A 251 -1.78 2.38 -7.72
N TYR A 252 -1.10 2.82 -8.79
CA TYR A 252 0.15 2.19 -9.24
C TYR A 252 1.27 2.35 -8.22
N THR A 253 1.39 3.51 -7.57
CA THR A 253 2.42 3.76 -6.56
C THR A 253 2.21 2.88 -5.32
N ILE A 254 0.98 2.79 -4.81
CA ILE A 254 0.66 1.94 -3.66
C ILE A 254 0.90 0.46 -4.00
N LEU A 255 0.51 0.01 -5.20
CA LEU A 255 0.78 -1.36 -5.64
C LEU A 255 2.28 -1.66 -5.66
N PHE A 256 3.09 -0.78 -6.27
CA PHE A 256 4.54 -0.90 -6.29
C PHE A 256 5.14 -0.97 -4.87
N LEU A 257 4.72 -0.08 -3.97
CA LEU A 257 5.19 -0.07 -2.59
C LEU A 257 4.79 -1.36 -1.86
N LYS A 258 3.54 -1.81 -1.99
CA LYS A 258 3.05 -3.06 -1.37
C LYS A 258 3.83 -4.29 -1.84
N VAL A 259 4.15 -4.38 -3.13
CA VAL A 259 4.93 -5.51 -3.69
C VAL A 259 6.39 -5.48 -3.25
N SER A 260 6.97 -4.30 -3.05
CA SER A 260 8.37 -4.20 -2.59
C SER A 260 8.58 -4.56 -1.11
N LEU A 261 7.56 -4.40 -0.26
CA LEU A 261 7.64 -4.75 1.17
C LEU A 261 8.03 -6.22 1.42
N PRO A 262 7.35 -7.23 0.84
CA PRO A 262 7.74 -8.62 1.03
C PRO A 262 9.12 -8.94 0.46
N ILE A 263 9.58 -8.23 -0.59
CA ILE A 263 10.95 -8.36 -1.10
C ILE A 263 11.96 -7.92 -0.05
N TYR A 264 11.79 -6.73 0.54
CA TYR A 264 12.67 -6.28 1.62
C TYR A 264 12.56 -7.17 2.86
N ALA A 265 11.36 -7.66 3.21
CA ALA A 265 11.18 -8.60 4.31
C ALA A 265 11.92 -9.92 4.06
N MET A 266 11.90 -10.45 2.83
CA MET A 266 12.69 -11.64 2.45
C MET A 266 14.18 -11.39 2.60
N MET A 267 14.69 -10.25 2.10
CA MET A 267 16.10 -9.89 2.24
C MET A 267 16.53 -9.85 3.70
N ILE A 268 15.68 -9.30 4.59
CA ILE A 268 15.90 -9.28 6.04
C ILE A 268 15.86 -10.71 6.59
N GLY A 269 14.84 -11.50 6.23
CA GLY A 269 14.64 -12.87 6.71
C GLY A 269 15.83 -13.78 6.40
N VAL A 270 16.36 -13.75 5.17
CA VAL A 270 17.55 -14.52 4.79
C VAL A 270 18.77 -14.11 5.64
N LYS A 271 18.92 -12.82 5.93
CA LYS A 271 20.02 -12.34 6.79
C LYS A 271 19.84 -12.69 8.26
N VAL A 272 18.60 -12.80 8.74
CA VAL A 272 18.31 -13.37 10.06
C VAL A 272 18.69 -14.85 10.10
N VAL A 273 18.40 -15.61 9.04
CA VAL A 273 18.83 -17.01 8.93
C VAL A 273 20.36 -17.13 8.91
N ASP A 274 21.06 -16.28 8.14
CA ASP A 274 22.53 -16.19 8.16
C ASP A 274 23.06 -15.93 9.58
N PHE A 275 22.42 -15.01 10.33
CA PHE A 275 22.81 -14.68 11.70
C PHE A 275 22.59 -15.86 12.66
N VAL A 276 21.46 -16.55 12.57
CA VAL A 276 21.16 -17.74 13.38
C VAL A 276 22.18 -18.84 13.09
N ALA A 277 22.48 -19.12 11.83
CA ALA A 277 23.45 -20.15 11.45
C ALA A 277 24.86 -19.84 12.01
N LEU A 278 25.29 -18.58 11.96
CA LEU A 278 26.56 -18.16 12.55
C LEU A 278 26.59 -18.27 14.08
N TYR A 279 25.47 -18.01 14.74
CA TYR A 279 25.35 -18.18 16.18
C TYR A 279 25.42 -19.67 16.57
N MET A 280 24.73 -20.54 15.84
CA MET A 280 24.77 -21.99 16.04
C MET A 280 26.18 -22.54 15.84
N GLY A 281 26.91 -22.09 14.82
CA GLY A 281 28.31 -22.51 14.58
C GLY A 281 29.25 -22.20 15.75
N LYS A 282 29.05 -21.07 16.44
CA LYS A 282 29.86 -20.71 17.62
C LYS A 282 29.51 -21.53 18.86
N LEU A 283 28.27 -22.00 18.99
CA LEU A 283 27.88 -22.89 20.07
C LEU A 283 28.45 -24.29 19.84
N ALA A 284 28.41 -24.74 18.58
CA ALA A 284 29.00 -25.98 18.12
C ALA A 284 30.51 -26.05 18.37
N GLU A 285 31.28 -24.99 18.09
CA GLU A 285 32.73 -24.93 18.37
C GLU A 285 33.11 -25.22 19.84
N LYS A 286 32.16 -25.11 20.78
CA LYS A 286 32.39 -25.42 22.21
C LYS A 286 32.05 -26.85 22.60
N THR A 287 31.63 -27.67 21.64
CA THR A 287 31.16 -29.04 21.83
C THR A 287 31.98 -29.96 20.92
N GLU A 288 32.55 -31.05 21.43
CA GLU A 288 33.42 -31.97 20.65
C GLU A 288 32.63 -32.89 19.69
N GLY A 289 31.60 -32.36 19.01
CA GLY A 289 30.70 -33.12 18.14
C GLY A 289 30.98 -32.89 16.65
N THR A 290 31.28 -33.96 15.91
CA THR A 290 31.44 -33.94 14.43
C THR A 290 30.11 -33.73 13.66
N MET A 291 28.98 -33.68 14.38
CA MET A 291 27.63 -33.56 13.82
C MET A 291 27.29 -32.12 13.39
N ASP A 292 27.95 -31.13 13.98
CA ASP A 292 27.55 -29.72 13.87
C ASP A 292 27.85 -29.12 12.48
N ASP A 293 28.92 -29.60 11.83
CA ASP A 293 29.37 -29.11 10.52
C ASP A 293 28.40 -29.47 9.37
N GLN A 294 27.56 -30.48 9.54
CA GLN A 294 26.59 -30.92 8.53
C GLN A 294 25.16 -30.45 8.82
N LEU A 295 24.76 -30.38 10.10
CA LEU A 295 23.42 -29.97 10.48
C LEU A 295 23.18 -28.47 10.28
N ILE A 296 24.16 -27.62 10.58
CA ILE A 296 24.00 -26.16 10.48
C ILE A 296 23.76 -25.72 9.02
N PRO A 297 24.55 -26.18 8.02
CA PRO A 297 24.28 -25.85 6.62
C PRO A 297 22.93 -26.38 6.12
N LEU A 298 22.52 -27.58 6.56
CA LEU A 298 21.23 -28.16 6.19
C LEU A 298 20.07 -27.31 6.73
N LEU A 299 20.11 -26.97 8.02
CA LEU A 299 19.09 -26.14 8.67
C LEU A 299 19.04 -24.74 8.05
N LYS A 300 20.22 -24.14 7.77
CA LYS A 300 20.30 -22.86 7.07
C LYS A 300 19.58 -22.91 5.71
N ARG A 301 19.85 -23.94 4.90
CA ARG A 301 19.19 -24.13 3.60
C ARG A 301 17.68 -24.27 3.76
N ALA A 302 17.23 -25.12 4.69
CA ALA A 302 15.81 -25.33 4.96
C ALA A 302 15.09 -24.03 5.37
N LEU A 303 15.64 -23.28 6.32
CA LEU A 303 15.08 -22.01 6.77
C LEU A 303 15.10 -20.93 5.66
N THR A 304 16.16 -20.89 4.86
CA THR A 304 16.27 -19.96 3.72
C THR A 304 15.19 -20.26 2.68
N THR A 305 14.99 -21.53 2.32
CA THR A 305 13.91 -21.96 1.42
C THR A 305 12.54 -21.59 1.98
N PHE A 306 12.32 -21.79 3.28
CA PHE A 306 11.08 -21.42 3.95
C PHE A 306 10.80 -19.91 3.87
N VAL A 307 11.81 -19.06 4.09
CA VAL A 307 11.68 -17.60 3.93
C VAL A 307 11.27 -17.23 2.51
N TYR A 308 11.84 -17.86 1.49
CA TYR A 308 11.44 -17.60 0.10
C TYR A 308 10.01 -18.02 -0.21
N ILE A 309 9.57 -19.20 0.28
CA ILE A 309 8.19 -19.67 0.09
C ILE A 309 7.20 -18.68 0.71
N ILE A 310 7.41 -18.29 1.98
CA ILE A 310 6.54 -17.34 2.67
C ILE A 310 6.54 -15.99 1.95
N GLY A 311 7.71 -15.48 1.61
CA GLY A 311 7.81 -14.20 0.96
C GLY A 311 7.13 -14.17 -0.41
N PHE A 312 7.22 -15.26 -1.18
CA PHE A 312 6.53 -15.39 -2.45
C PHE A 312 4.99 -15.32 -2.28
N ILE A 313 4.46 -15.97 -1.25
CA ILE A 313 3.02 -15.89 -0.91
C ILE A 313 2.62 -14.44 -0.63
N PHE A 314 3.41 -13.69 0.15
CA PHE A 314 3.12 -12.28 0.42
C PHE A 314 3.21 -11.38 -0.82
N ILE A 315 4.09 -11.69 -1.79
CA ILE A 315 4.11 -11.00 -3.08
C ILE A 315 2.79 -11.23 -3.83
N LEU A 316 2.31 -12.47 -3.87
CA LEU A 316 1.03 -12.80 -4.51
C LEU A 316 -0.14 -12.09 -3.83
N GLU A 317 -0.14 -12.03 -2.50
CA GLU A 317 -1.14 -11.27 -1.73
C GLU A 317 -1.11 -9.79 -2.08
N ALA A 318 0.08 -9.19 -2.19
CA ALA A 318 0.24 -7.79 -2.58
C ALA A 318 -0.28 -7.48 -4.00
N LEU A 319 -0.27 -8.47 -4.88
CA LEU A 319 -0.83 -8.42 -6.24
C LEU A 319 -2.35 -8.73 -6.27
N ASN A 320 -2.99 -8.91 -5.11
CA ASN A 320 -4.40 -9.28 -4.94
C ASN A 320 -4.77 -10.66 -5.49
N PHE A 321 -3.82 -11.60 -5.57
CA PHE A 321 -4.18 -13.01 -5.79
C PHE A 321 -4.84 -13.59 -4.54
N ASN A 322 -5.76 -14.54 -4.75
CA ASN A 322 -6.38 -15.27 -3.64
C ASN A 322 -5.38 -16.29 -3.04
N VAL A 323 -4.59 -15.83 -2.08
CA VAL A 323 -3.60 -16.65 -1.36
C VAL A 323 -4.24 -17.73 -0.48
N GLN A 324 -5.53 -17.62 -0.14
CA GLN A 324 -6.23 -18.63 0.66
C GLN A 324 -6.20 -20.00 -0.02
N ASN A 325 -6.39 -20.05 -1.34
CA ASN A 325 -6.36 -21.30 -2.11
C ASN A 325 -4.96 -21.93 -2.08
N ILE A 326 -3.92 -21.10 -2.21
CA ILE A 326 -2.52 -21.55 -2.19
C ILE A 326 -2.17 -22.09 -0.80
N ILE A 327 -2.50 -21.37 0.26
CA ILE A 327 -2.28 -21.77 1.65
C ILE A 327 -3.05 -23.07 1.96
N THR A 328 -4.27 -23.22 1.44
CA THR A 328 -5.07 -24.45 1.60
C THR A 328 -4.39 -25.64 0.93
N GLY A 329 -3.90 -25.49 -0.31
CA GLY A 329 -3.12 -26.52 -1.00
C GLY A 329 -1.80 -26.86 -0.30
N LEU A 330 -1.05 -25.84 0.16
CA LEU A 330 0.17 -26.01 0.94
C LEU A 330 -0.08 -26.73 2.27
N SER A 331 -1.24 -26.53 2.90
CA SER A 331 -1.60 -27.23 4.14
C SER A 331 -1.76 -28.73 3.92
N ILE A 332 -2.44 -29.14 2.84
CA ILE A 332 -2.57 -30.55 2.45
C ILE A 332 -1.19 -31.14 2.09
N GLY A 333 -0.37 -30.40 1.33
CA GLY A 333 1.01 -30.80 1.03
C GLY A 333 1.87 -30.93 2.29
N GLY A 334 1.70 -30.04 3.26
CA GLY A 334 2.37 -30.06 4.56
C GLY A 334 1.99 -31.27 5.40
N LEU A 335 0.71 -31.70 5.36
CA LEU A 335 0.27 -32.95 5.99
C LEU A 335 0.93 -34.17 5.35
N ALA A 336 1.00 -34.22 4.01
CA ALA A 336 1.69 -35.31 3.31
C ALA A 336 3.18 -35.36 3.67
N PHE A 337 3.85 -34.21 3.73
CA PHE A 337 5.24 -34.12 4.19
C PHE A 337 5.40 -34.57 5.64
N ALA A 338 4.49 -34.18 6.54
CA ALA A 338 4.49 -34.59 7.94
C ALA A 338 4.34 -36.11 8.10
N PHE A 339 3.46 -36.75 7.31
CA PHE A 339 3.35 -38.21 7.30
C PHE A 339 4.64 -38.88 6.80
N ALA A 340 5.28 -38.36 5.75
CA ALA A 340 6.55 -38.88 5.28
C ALA A 340 7.69 -38.72 6.31
N ALA A 341 7.65 -37.65 7.13
CA ALA A 341 8.64 -37.39 8.17
C ALA A 341 8.36 -38.10 9.51
N GLN A 342 7.20 -38.76 9.66
CA GLN A 342 6.69 -39.28 10.94
C GLN A 342 7.70 -40.17 11.66
N ASP A 343 8.31 -41.15 10.99
CA ASP A 343 9.27 -42.07 11.60
C ASP A 343 10.55 -41.37 12.06
N THR A 344 11.00 -40.37 11.29
CA THR A 344 12.20 -39.60 11.66
C THR A 344 11.93 -38.80 12.93
N ILE A 345 10.77 -38.16 13.03
CA ILE A 345 10.36 -37.41 14.22
C ILE A 345 10.18 -38.35 15.42
N LYS A 346 9.57 -39.53 15.21
CA LYS A 346 9.40 -40.55 16.27
C LYS A 346 10.74 -41.01 16.84
N ASN A 347 11.72 -41.30 15.99
CA ASN A 347 13.06 -41.72 16.42
C ASN A 347 13.81 -40.60 17.16
N LEU A 348 13.64 -39.34 16.73
CA LEU A 348 14.22 -38.18 17.41
C LEU A 348 13.64 -37.98 18.82
N PHE A 349 12.31 -38.12 18.98
CA PHE A 349 11.70 -38.06 20.31
C PHE A 349 12.15 -39.25 21.18
N GLY A 350 12.30 -40.45 20.60
CA GLY A 350 12.83 -41.61 21.31
C GLY A 350 14.23 -41.37 21.88
N SER A 351 15.15 -40.81 21.10
CA SER A 351 16.49 -40.49 21.58
C SER A 351 16.48 -39.36 22.63
N LEU A 352 15.66 -38.32 22.44
CA LEU A 352 15.51 -37.25 23.43
C LEU A 352 15.00 -37.77 24.78
N THR A 353 14.01 -38.67 24.78
CA THR A 353 13.52 -39.33 26.00
C THR A 353 14.61 -40.15 26.67
N ILE A 354 15.41 -40.92 25.92
CA ILE A 354 16.54 -41.65 26.49
C ILE A 354 17.56 -40.69 27.13
N PHE A 355 17.86 -39.55 26.50
CA PHE A 355 18.79 -38.58 27.08
C PHE A 355 18.26 -37.88 28.34
N MET A 356 16.96 -37.55 28.38
CA MET A 356 16.34 -36.87 29.51
C MET A 356 16.08 -37.81 30.69
N ASP A 357 15.49 -38.97 30.42
CA ASP A 357 15.05 -39.90 31.46
C ASP A 357 16.17 -40.86 31.88
N ARG A 358 17.23 -40.97 31.07
CA ARG A 358 18.40 -41.85 31.27
C ARG A 358 18.02 -43.26 31.77
N PRO A 359 17.12 -43.99 31.09
CA PRO A 359 16.71 -45.33 31.51
C PRO A 359 17.86 -46.36 31.48
N PHE A 360 18.93 -46.06 30.73
CA PHE A 360 20.19 -46.80 30.68
C PHE A 360 21.31 -45.84 30.23
N GLN A 361 22.56 -46.24 30.45
CA GLN A 361 23.76 -45.48 30.09
C GLN A 361 24.71 -46.33 29.23
N VAL A 362 25.69 -45.66 28.62
CA VAL A 362 26.77 -46.35 27.89
C VAL A 362 27.53 -47.24 28.86
N GLY A 363 27.70 -48.51 28.51
CA GLY A 363 28.29 -49.55 29.36
C GLY A 363 27.26 -50.44 30.07
N ASP A 364 25.97 -50.09 30.08
CA ASP A 364 24.94 -50.94 30.68
C ASP A 364 24.67 -52.17 29.80
N TRP A 365 24.41 -53.31 30.44
CA TRP A 365 23.87 -54.48 29.77
C TRP A 365 22.35 -54.37 29.68
N ILE A 366 21.81 -54.34 28.47
CA ILE A 366 20.37 -54.17 28.24
C ILE A 366 19.81 -55.28 27.37
N VAL A 367 18.49 -55.48 27.50
CA VAL A 367 17.70 -56.34 26.60
C VAL A 367 16.67 -55.46 25.91
N ALA A 368 16.81 -55.31 24.59
CA ALA A 368 15.94 -54.48 23.77
C ALA A 368 15.31 -55.33 22.67
N GLY A 369 14.07 -55.79 22.90
CA GLY A 369 13.39 -56.74 22.01
C GLY A 369 14.13 -58.08 21.95
N ASN A 370 14.64 -58.44 20.78
CA ASN A 370 15.37 -59.69 20.55
C ASN A 370 16.90 -59.53 20.64
N ILE A 371 17.42 -58.35 21.00
CA ILE A 371 18.85 -58.07 21.07
C ILE A 371 19.26 -57.95 22.54
N ASN A 372 20.31 -58.66 22.94
CA ASN A 372 20.92 -58.61 24.27
C ASN A 372 22.41 -58.26 24.16
N GLY A 373 22.93 -57.40 25.04
CA GLY A 373 24.34 -57.03 24.99
C GLY A 373 24.64 -55.72 25.73
N THR A 374 25.86 -55.24 25.57
CA THR A 374 26.34 -54.00 26.22
C THR A 374 26.16 -52.80 25.31
N VAL A 375 25.66 -51.68 25.83
CA VAL A 375 25.53 -50.41 25.10
C VAL A 375 26.91 -49.80 24.84
N GLU A 376 27.26 -49.60 23.57
CA GLU A 376 28.52 -48.94 23.18
C GLU A 376 28.34 -47.45 22.91
N GLU A 377 27.22 -47.05 22.29
CA GLU A 377 26.97 -45.65 21.92
C GLU A 377 25.46 -45.37 21.89
N VAL A 378 25.05 -44.21 22.42
CA VAL A 378 23.68 -43.69 22.29
C VAL A 378 23.71 -42.47 21.37
N GLY A 379 23.26 -42.64 20.12
CA GLY A 379 23.15 -41.55 19.15
C GLY A 379 21.72 -40.97 19.05
N PHE A 380 21.56 -39.89 18.28
CA PHE A 380 20.27 -39.20 18.10
C PHE A 380 19.20 -40.00 17.32
N ARG A 381 19.58 -41.07 16.61
CA ARG A 381 18.66 -41.92 15.85
C ARG A 381 18.79 -43.41 16.16
N SER A 382 19.90 -43.82 16.75
CA SER A 382 20.22 -45.23 16.96
C SER A 382 21.14 -45.41 18.15
N THR A 383 20.96 -46.52 18.86
CA THR A 383 21.86 -47.01 19.91
C THR A 383 22.63 -48.21 19.36
N ARG A 384 23.97 -48.22 19.50
CA ARG A 384 24.80 -49.39 19.17
C ARG A 384 24.92 -50.30 20.39
N ILE A 385 24.62 -51.57 20.19
CA ILE A 385 24.71 -52.62 21.20
C ILE A 385 25.70 -53.66 20.67
N ARG A 386 26.70 -54.03 21.49
CA ARG A 386 27.58 -55.17 21.22
C ARG A 386 27.00 -56.41 21.88
N THR A 387 26.56 -57.35 21.05
CA THR A 387 26.03 -58.67 21.41
C THR A 387 27.13 -59.66 21.75
#